data_AF-A0AAU5EFM1-F1
#
_entry.id   AF-A0AAU5EFM1-F1
#
_cell.length_a   1.000
_cell.length_b   1.000
_cell.length_c   1.000
_cell.angle_alpha   90.00
_cell.angle_beta   90.00
_cell.angle_gamma   90.00
#
_symmetry.space_group_name_H-M   'P 1'
#
loop_
_entity.id
_entity.type
_entity.pdbx_description
1 polymer ?
#
loop_
_entity_poly.entity_id
_entity_poly.type
_entity_poly.pdbx_seq_one_letter_code
_entity_poly.pdbx_strand_id
1 'polypeptide(L)' 'MPANRRFRNVIRIGPVQVATSYDNRGQEKHTAACTAPRCSASHDYDSRAAAELAAHTHRCPVR' A
#
# COMPACT_ATOMS: atom_id res chain seq x y z
N MET A 1 -16.48 -15.47 -6.56
CA MET A 1 -15.93 -15.44 -5.18
C MET A 1 -15.03 -14.23 -5.10
N PRO A 2 -15.17 -13.30 -4.13
CA PRO A 2 -14.19 -12.23 -4.00
C PRO A 2 -12.85 -12.90 -3.72
N ALA A 3 -11.87 -12.67 -4.59
CA ALA A 3 -10.50 -13.09 -4.32
C ALA A 3 -10.15 -12.44 -2.99
N ASN A 4 -10.03 -13.25 -1.93
CA ASN A 4 -9.63 -12.78 -0.61
C ASN A 4 -8.19 -12.26 -0.77
N ARG A 5 -8.05 -10.99 -1.18
CA ARG A 5 -6.77 -10.27 -1.23
C ARG A 5 -6.39 -10.01 0.21
N ARG A 6 -6.00 -11.08 0.91
CA ARG A 6 -5.48 -11.02 2.25
C ARG A 6 -4.18 -10.24 2.15
N PHE A 7 -4.26 -8.97 2.54
CA PHE A 7 -3.11 -8.12 2.71
C PHE A 7 -2.25 -8.73 3.81
N ARG A 8 -1.05 -9.13 3.44
CA ARG A 8 -0.02 -9.68 4.34
C ARG A 8 1.16 -8.73 4.38
N ASN A 9 2.03 -8.89 5.39
CA ASN A 9 3.19 -8.01 5.58
C ASN A 9 2.79 -6.52 5.59
N VAL A 10 1.70 -6.19 6.28
CA VAL A 10 1.25 -4.81 6.43
C VAL A 10 2.23 -4.08 7.35
N ILE A 11 2.91 -3.08 6.82
CA ILE A 11 3.78 -2.18 7.56
C ILE A 11 3.20 -0.76 7.52
N ARG A 12 3.48 0.04 8.53
CA ARG A 12 3.05 1.44 8.59
C ARG A 12 4.27 2.35 8.58
N ILE A 13 4.32 3.24 7.59
CA ILE A 13 5.36 4.27 7.41
C ILE A 13 4.65 5.62 7.54
N GLY A 14 4.73 6.23 8.72
CA GLY A 14 3.97 7.45 9.04
C GLY A 14 2.45 7.22 8.91
N PRO A 15 1.72 8.07 8.17
CA PRO A 15 0.29 7.87 7.92
C PRO A 15 0.00 6.81 6.83
N VAL A 16 1.01 6.32 6.12
CA VAL A 16 0.87 5.38 4.99
C VAL A 16 1.03 3.94 5.48
N GLN A 17 0.14 3.06 5.06
CA GLN A 17 0.26 1.62 5.21
C GLN A 17 0.70 1.00 3.90
N VAL A 18 1.73 0.17 3.93
CA VAL A 18 2.18 -0.64 2.80
C VAL A 18 1.82 -2.09 3.08
N ALA A 19 1.16 -2.74 2.13
CA ALA A 19 0.71 -4.11 2.27
C ALA A 19 1.05 -4.91 1.02
N THR A 20 1.37 -6.19 1.19
CA THR A 20 1.52 -7.12 0.07
C THR A 20 0.23 -7.89 -0.14
N SER A 21 -0.26 -7.94 -1.37
CA SER A 21 -1.37 -8.79 -1.81
C SER A 21 -0.92 -9.68 -2.97
N TYR A 22 -1.72 -10.68 -3.30
CA TYR A 22 -1.53 -11.47 -4.51
C TYR A 22 -2.64 -11.15 -5.49
N ASP A 23 -2.28 -10.94 -6.75
CA ASP A 23 -3.25 -10.91 -7.84
C ASP A 23 -3.83 -12.31 -8.10
N ASN A 24 -4.92 -12.39 -8.87
CA ASN A 24 -5.55 -13.65 -9.26
C ASN A 24 -4.61 -14.59 -10.05
N ARG A 25 -3.49 -14.07 -10.57
CA ARG A 25 -2.41 -14.85 -11.20
C ARG A 25 -1.32 -15.32 -10.23
N GLY A 26 -1.44 -15.05 -8.93
CA GLY A 26 -0.42 -15.38 -7.93
C GLY A 26 0.79 -14.45 -7.94
N GLN A 27 0.73 -13.31 -8.64
CA GLN A 27 1.80 -12.31 -8.61
C GLN A 27 1.70 -11.45 -7.35
N GLU A 28 2.83 -11.22 -6.70
CA GLU A 28 2.91 -10.29 -5.57
C GLU A 28 2.67 -8.86 -6.05
N LYS A 29 1.81 -8.16 -5.33
CA LYS A 29 1.52 -6.73 -5.52
C LYS A 29 1.68 -6.03 -4.19
N HIS A 30 2.24 -4.85 -4.21
CA HIS A 30 2.49 -4.06 -3.02
C HIS A 30 1.68 -2.77 -3.09
N THR A 31 0.68 -2.67 -2.22
CA THR A 31 -0.22 -1.52 -2.14
C THR A 31 0.28 -0.58 -1.06
N ALA A 32 0.53 0.68 -1.41
CA ALA A 32 0.75 1.76 -0.45
C ALA A 32 -0.51 2.62 -0.36
N ALA A 33 -1.09 2.74 0.83
CA ALA A 33 -2.32 3.50 1.08
C ALA A 33 -2.16 4.45 2.27
N CYS A 34 -2.40 5.73 2.06
CA CYS A 34 -2.47 6.70 3.14
C CYS A 34 -3.74 6.49 3.95
N THR A 35 -3.59 6.40 5.27
CA THR A 35 -4.69 6.22 6.23
C THR A 35 -5.05 7.50 6.96
N ALA A 36 -4.48 8.64 6.55
CA ALA A 36 -4.86 9.93 7.07
C ALA A 36 -6.30 10.28 6.66
N PRO A 37 -7.11 10.82 7.57
CA PRO A 37 -8.45 11.29 7.24
C PRO A 37 -8.34 12.38 6.17
N ARG A 38 -9.06 12.26 5.05
CA ARG A 38 -9.03 13.16 3.88
C ARG A 38 -7.83 13.02 2.93
N CYS A 39 -6.96 12.02 3.11
CA CYS A 39 -5.96 11.66 2.11
C CYS A 39 -6.31 10.30 1.49
N SER A 40 -6.70 10.30 0.22
CA SER A 40 -7.09 9.09 -0.53
C SER A 40 -5.97 8.56 -1.43
N ALA A 41 -4.72 8.83 -1.08
CA ALA A 41 -3.59 8.35 -1.87
C ALA A 41 -3.43 6.83 -1.67
N SER A 42 -3.76 6.05 -2.69
CA SER A 42 -3.60 4.60 -2.72
C SER A 42 -3.04 4.16 -4.07
N HIS A 43 -1.86 3.54 -4.08
CA HIS A 43 -1.20 3.07 -5.29
C HIS A 43 -0.66 1.65 -5.12
N ASP A 44 -0.83 0.85 -6.16
CA ASP A 44 -0.32 -0.51 -6.26
C ASP A 44 0.98 -0.54 -7.07
N TYR A 45 1.98 -1.23 -6.55
CA TYR A 45 3.30 -1.39 -7.13
C TYR A 45 3.61 -2.87 -7.33
N ASP A 46 4.47 -3.17 -8.29
CA ASP A 46 4.96 -4.54 -8.51
C ASP A 46 6.09 -4.92 -7.53
N SER A 47 6.79 -3.92 -7.00
CA SER A 47 7.94 -4.12 -6.11
C SER A 47 7.70 -3.52 -4.72
N ARG A 48 8.07 -4.28 -3.67
CA ARG A 48 7.97 -3.82 -2.28
C ARG A 48 8.73 -2.52 -2.04
N ALA A 49 9.96 -2.45 -2.55
CA ALA A 49 10.81 -1.27 -2.41
C ALA A 49 10.19 -0.02 -3.04
N ALA A 50 9.44 -0.16 -4.14
CA ALA A 50 8.74 0.97 -4.76
C ALA A 50 7.57 1.46 -3.90
N ALA A 51 6.80 0.53 -3.31
CA ALA A 51 5.72 0.88 -2.40
C ALA A 51 6.24 1.53 -1.10
N GLU A 52 7.34 1.00 -0.54
CA GLU A 52 8.02 1.58 0.62
C GLU A 52 8.58 2.96 0.31
N LEU A 53 9.25 3.14 -0.85
CA LEU A 53 9.76 4.45 -1.28
C LEU A 53 8.63 5.48 -1.46
N ALA A 54 7.52 5.08 -2.06
CA ALA A 54 6.34 5.93 -2.19
C ALA A 54 5.78 6.32 -0.81
N ALA A 55 5.72 5.38 0.14
CA ALA A 55 5.29 5.65 1.50
C ALA A 55 6.23 6.61 2.25
N HIS A 56 7.55 6.46 2.09
CA HIS A 56 8.54 7.36 2.69
C HIS A 56 8.52 8.77 2.11
N THR A 57 8.24 8.90 0.81
CA THR A 57 8.18 10.18 0.11
C THR A 57 6.79 10.82 0.12
N HIS A 58 5.77 10.12 0.62
CA HIS A 58 4.41 10.60 0.68
C HIS A 58 4.29 11.78 1.65
N ARG A 59 4.01 12.98 1.11
CA ARG A 59 3.67 14.16 1.90
C ARG A 59 2.15 14.23 2.04
N CYS A 60 1.65 13.86 3.21
CA CYS A 60 0.24 14.02 3.52
C CYS A 60 -0.07 15.52 3.71
N PRO A 61 -1.04 16.09 2.96
CA PRO A 61 -1.41 17.50 3.10
C PRO A 61 -2.23 17.78 4.37
N VAL A 62 -2.74 16.76 5.04
CA VAL A 62 -3.64 16.87 6.20
C VAL A 62 -2.87 16.93 7.53
N ARG A 63 -1.67 17.53 7.52
CA ARG A 63 -0.79 17.61 8.69
C ARG A 63 -1.36 18.51 9.79
#